data_AF-A0A8T4P7S6-F1
#
_entry.id   AF-A0A8T4P7S6-F1
#
_cell.length_a   1.000
_cell.length_b   1.000
_cell.length_c   1.000
_cell.angle_alpha   90.00
_cell.angle_beta   90.00
_cell.angle_gamma   90.00
#
_symmetry.space_group_name_H-M   'P 1'
#
loop_
_entity.id
_entity.type
_entity.pdbx_description
1 polymer ?
#
loop_
_entity_poly.entity_id
_entity_poly.type
_entity_poly.pdbx_seq_one_letter_code
_entity_poly.pdbx_strand_id
1 'polypeptide(L)'
;MEVTLPELLDKKSILLLKLENLGESASNKAKNIKNNLDECNKAIEEFEKKGIEIRKQWSDKLYEYNKEAWVLYDKMAQEEKKENPDFLEMGKIYIGMQIANKKRVAVKNQITDLTGEGFKDVKVN
;
A
#
# COMPACT_ATOMS: atom_id res chain seq x y z
N MET A 1 6.42 -18.40 1.34
CA MET A 1 6.07 -17.62 0.14
C MET A 1 7.08 -16.48 0.06
N GLU A 2 7.91 -16.47 -0.96
CA GLU A 2 8.84 -15.35 -1.21
C GLU A 2 8.00 -14.11 -1.54
N VAL A 3 8.29 -12.96 -0.92
CA VAL A 3 7.52 -11.73 -1.17
C VAL A 3 7.92 -11.19 -2.54
N THR A 4 6.95 -11.03 -3.43
CA THR A 4 7.21 -10.59 -4.80
C THR A 4 7.55 -9.11 -4.85
N LEU A 5 8.25 -8.66 -5.91
CA LEU A 5 8.61 -7.26 -6.09
C LEU A 5 7.40 -6.30 -6.00
N PRO A 6 6.25 -6.54 -6.68
CA PRO A 6 5.08 -5.69 -6.52
C PRO A 6 4.58 -5.57 -5.08
N GLU A 7 4.59 -6.67 -4.33
CA GLU A 7 4.15 -6.68 -2.93
C GLU A 7 5.16 -5.98 -2.00
N LEU A 8 6.46 -6.07 -2.28
CA LEU A 8 7.49 -5.32 -1.55
C LEU A 8 7.35 -3.81 -1.75
N LEU A 9 7.11 -3.38 -3.00
CA LEU A 9 6.89 -1.97 -3.31
C LEU A 9 5.60 -1.45 -2.66
N ASP A 10 4.52 -2.24 -2.67
CA ASP A 10 3.26 -1.91 -2.01
C ASP A 10 3.47 -1.78 -0.49
N LYS A 11 4.07 -2.79 0.14
CA LYS A 11 4.41 -2.79 1.58
C LYS A 11 5.26 -1.57 1.95
N LYS A 12 6.30 -1.27 1.17
CA LYS A 12 7.16 -0.10 1.39
C LYS A 12 6.35 1.20 1.37
N SER A 13 5.44 1.36 0.39
CA SER A 13 4.60 2.56 0.29
C SER A 13 3.66 2.73 1.50
N ILE A 14 3.09 1.64 2.01
CA ILE A 14 2.26 1.65 3.23
C ILE A 14 3.09 2.02 4.46
N LEU A 15 4.31 1.49 4.59
CA LEU A 15 5.19 1.79 5.71
C LEU A 15 5.63 3.27 5.72
N LEU A 16 5.91 3.84 4.55
CA LEU A 16 6.19 5.28 4.42
C LEU A 16 4.99 6.12 4.89
N LEU A 17 3.79 5.79 4.41
CA LEU A 17 2.57 6.50 4.82
C LEU A 17 2.31 6.38 6.33
N LYS A 18 2.54 5.20 6.93
CA LYS A 18 2.42 5.02 8.38
C LYS A 18 3.44 5.87 9.15
N LEU A 19 4.67 5.99 8.64
CA LEU A 19 5.72 6.79 9.25
C LEU A 19 5.37 8.28 9.24
N GLU A 20 4.80 8.78 8.15
CA GLU A 20 4.37 10.18 8.01
C GLU A 20 3.21 10.54 8.92
N ASN A 21 2.32 9.58 9.20
CA ASN A 21 1.14 9.78 10.05
C ASN A 21 1.40 9.43 11.53
N LEU A 22 2.64 9.09 11.90
CA LEU A 22 3.02 8.87 13.29
C LEU A 22 3.26 10.20 13.99
N GLY A 23 2.53 10.45 15.08
CA GLY A 23 2.78 11.58 15.96
C GLY A 23 4.12 11.47 16.72
N GLU A 24 4.60 12.61 17.23
CA GLU A 24 5.92 12.74 17.90
C GLU A 24 6.13 11.78 19.09
N SER A 25 5.05 11.35 19.75
CA SER A 25 5.10 10.47 20.94
C SER A 25 5.36 8.98 20.62
N ALA A 26 5.50 8.60 19.36
CA ALA A 26 5.54 7.20 18.94
C ALA A 26 6.93 6.68 18.53
N SER A 27 7.98 7.12 19.23
CA SER A 27 9.40 6.85 18.91
C SER A 27 9.73 5.36 18.67
N ASN A 28 9.24 4.46 19.53
CA ASN A 28 9.46 3.01 19.37
C ASN A 28 8.75 2.42 18.14
N LYS A 29 7.53 2.90 17.83
CA LYS A 29 6.80 2.48 16.62
C LYS A 29 7.51 2.98 15.35
N ALA A 30 7.96 4.23 15.37
CA ALA A 30 8.75 4.81 14.28
C ALA A 30 10.03 4.01 14.03
N LYS A 31 10.74 3.58 15.09
CA LYS A 31 11.93 2.71 14.96
C LYS A 31 11.60 1.38 14.28
N ASN A 32 10.53 0.71 14.71
CA ASN A 32 10.11 -0.56 14.11
C ASN A 32 9.73 -0.41 12.64
N ILE A 33 9.06 0.68 12.27
CA ILE A 33 8.71 0.94 10.86
C ILE A 33 9.95 1.22 10.03
N LYS A 34 10.91 1.99 10.54
CA LYS A 34 12.19 2.23 9.87
C LYS A 34 12.96 0.92 9.62
N ASN A 35 13.03 0.04 10.61
CA ASN A 35 13.65 -1.28 10.43
C ASN A 35 12.96 -2.09 9.31
N ASN A 36 11.63 -2.10 9.27
CA ASN A 36 10.89 -2.77 8.20
C ASN A 36 11.11 -2.12 6.83
N LEU A 37 11.27 -0.79 6.76
CA LEU A 37 11.62 -0.08 5.53
C LEU A 37 13.02 -0.49 5.04
N ASP A 38 13.99 -0.60 5.94
CA ASP A 38 15.34 -1.06 5.61
C ASP A 38 15.34 -2.50 5.08
N GLU A 39 14.54 -3.39 5.67
CA GLU A 39 14.35 -4.75 5.15
C GLU A 39 13.72 -4.74 3.75
N CYS A 40 12.72 -3.89 3.51
CA CYS A 40 12.13 -3.76 2.18
C CYS A 40 13.15 -3.22 1.17
N ASN A 41 13.97 -2.24 1.55
CA ASN A 41 15.01 -1.70 0.68
C ASN A 41 16.04 -2.75 0.29
N LYS A 42 16.54 -3.53 1.28
CA LYS A 42 17.47 -4.63 1.02
C LYS A 42 16.88 -5.67 0.06
N ALA A 43 15.61 -6.05 0.26
CA ALA A 43 14.94 -7.00 -0.62
C ALA A 43 14.77 -6.43 -2.04
N ILE A 44 14.46 -5.14 -2.19
CA ILE A 44 14.35 -4.48 -3.50
C ILE A 44 15.72 -4.42 -4.21
N GLU A 45 16.80 -4.13 -3.48
CA GLU A 45 18.17 -4.12 -4.02
C GLU A 45 18.57 -5.49 -4.60
N GLU A 46 18.05 -6.61 -4.07
CA GLU A 46 18.28 -7.94 -4.64
C GLU A 46 17.65 -8.10 -6.03
N PHE A 47 16.51 -7.48 -6.30
CA PHE A 47 15.91 -7.44 -7.64
C PHE A 47 16.71 -6.54 -8.58
N GLU A 48 17.19 -5.39 -8.11
CA GLU A 48 18.06 -4.50 -8.89
C GLU A 48 19.37 -5.22 -9.30
N LYS A 49 19.97 -5.99 -8.38
CA LYS A 49 21.16 -6.82 -8.66
C LYS A 49 20.90 -7.92 -9.69
N LYS A 50 19.65 -8.38 -9.82
CA LYS A 50 19.22 -9.32 -10.88
C LYS A 50 18.95 -8.61 -12.22
N GLY A 51 19.20 -7.29 -12.31
CA GLY A 51 19.04 -6.50 -13.53
C GLY A 51 17.65 -5.91 -13.72
N ILE A 52 16.79 -5.95 -12.70
CA ILE A 52 15.43 -5.43 -12.79
C ILE A 52 15.44 -3.92 -12.52
N GLU A 53 14.98 -3.15 -13.50
CA GLU A 53 14.83 -1.70 -13.37
C GLU A 53 13.63 -1.35 -12.48
N ILE A 54 13.89 -0.80 -11.30
CA ILE A 54 12.84 -0.32 -10.38
C ILE A 54 12.47 1.11 -10.71
N ARG A 55 11.30 1.30 -11.31
CA ARG A 55 10.86 2.64 -11.75
C ARG A 55 10.20 3.39 -10.60
N LYS A 56 10.70 4.59 -10.29
CA LYS A 56 10.15 5.48 -9.23
C LYS A 56 8.63 5.68 -9.34
N GLN A 57 8.12 5.83 -10.57
CA GLN A 57 6.68 6.00 -10.84
C GLN A 57 5.79 4.88 -10.27
N TRP A 58 6.31 3.66 -10.10
CA TRP A 58 5.56 2.56 -9.50
C TRP A 58 5.32 2.81 -8.01
N SER A 59 6.39 3.16 -7.29
CA SER A 59 6.33 3.52 -5.88
C SER A 59 5.44 4.74 -5.65
N ASP A 60 5.56 5.77 -6.50
CA ASP A 60 4.74 6.99 -6.40
C ASP A 60 3.24 6.66 -6.53
N LYS A 61 2.84 5.87 -7.54
CA LYS A 61 1.43 5.47 -7.73
C LYS A 61 0.90 4.61 -6.58
N LEU A 62 1.69 3.64 -6.11
CA LEU A 62 1.30 2.79 -4.98
C LEU A 62 1.09 3.62 -3.71
N TYR A 63 1.98 4.57 -3.45
CA TYR A 63 1.87 5.51 -2.34
C TYR A 63 0.60 6.37 -2.45
N GLU A 64 0.34 6.98 -3.61
CA GLU A 64 -0.87 7.79 -3.84
C GLU A 64 -2.15 6.99 -3.61
N TYR A 65 -2.26 5.77 -4.16
CA TYR A 65 -3.45 4.94 -3.96
C TYR A 65 -3.59 4.42 -2.53
N ASN A 66 -2.48 4.15 -1.84
CA ASN A 66 -2.54 3.82 -0.41
C ASN A 66 -2.95 5.02 0.44
N LYS A 67 -2.55 6.25 0.05
CA LYS A 67 -3.01 7.48 0.70
C LYS A 67 -4.49 7.73 0.48
N GLU A 68 -5.01 7.53 -0.74
CA GLU A 68 -6.45 7.56 -1.02
C GLU A 68 -7.22 6.57 -0.11
N ALA A 69 -6.74 5.32 -0.03
CA ALA A 69 -7.34 4.30 0.81
C ALA A 69 -7.30 4.66 2.30
N TRP A 70 -6.18 5.21 2.77
CA TRP A 70 -6.01 5.65 4.15
C TRP A 70 -7.04 6.69 4.57
N VAL A 71 -7.28 7.71 3.75
CA VAL A 71 -8.31 8.72 4.02
C VAL A 71 -9.69 8.09 4.15
N LEU A 72 -10.00 7.07 3.35
CA LEU A 72 -11.25 6.33 3.44
C LEU A 72 -11.31 5.47 4.71
N TYR A 73 -10.21 4.84 5.13
CA TYR A 73 -10.13 4.11 6.40
C TYR A 73 -10.38 5.02 7.60
N ASP A 74 -9.78 6.21 7.59
CA ASP A 74 -10.00 7.19 8.66
C ASP A 74 -11.47 7.65 8.71
N LYS A 75 -12.10 7.91 7.54
CA LYS A 75 -13.53 8.22 7.46
C LYS A 75 -14.41 7.09 7.98
N MET A 76 -14.11 5.84 7.60
CA MET A 76 -14.84 4.67 8.10
C MET A 76 -14.74 4.58 9.62
N ALA A 77 -13.53 4.69 10.16
CA ALA A 77 -13.28 4.61 11.60
C ALA A 77 -13.95 5.75 12.38
N GLN A 78 -14.14 6.93 11.77
CA GLN A 78 -14.92 8.02 12.36
C GLN A 78 -16.42 7.72 12.35
N GLU A 79 -16.95 7.17 11.27
CA GLU A 79 -18.37 6.79 11.15
C GLU A 79 -18.75 5.68 12.14
N GLU A 80 -17.91 4.66 12.28
CA GLU A 80 -18.10 3.54 13.22
C GLU A 80 -18.13 3.96 14.69
N LYS A 81 -17.52 5.10 15.03
CA LYS A 81 -17.47 5.64 16.41
C LYS A 81 -18.69 6.49 16.76
N LYS A 82 -19.55 6.83 15.81
CA LYS A 82 -20.76 7.61 16.09
C LYS A 82 -21.76 6.77 16.88
N GLU A 83 -22.54 7.42 17.74
CA GLU A 83 -23.62 6.78 18.48
C GLU A 83 -24.68 6.19 17.52
N ASN A 84 -24.93 6.86 16.39
CA ASN A 84 -25.79 6.39 15.30
C ASN A 84 -25.01 6.44 13.97
N PRO A 85 -24.31 5.36 13.57
CA PRO A 85 -23.59 5.31 12.30
C PRO A 85 -24.53 5.40 11.09
N ASP A 86 -24.13 6.16 10.07
CA ASP A 86 -24.82 6.19 8.77
C ASP A 86 -24.34 5.03 7.90
N PHE A 87 -25.11 3.95 7.85
CA PHE A 87 -24.80 2.76 7.05
C PHE A 87 -24.74 3.04 5.54
N LEU A 88 -25.49 4.02 5.03
CA LEU A 88 -25.42 4.38 3.62
C LEU A 88 -24.07 5.03 3.32
N GLU A 89 -23.61 5.92 4.19
CA GLU A 89 -22.29 6.55 4.06
C GLU A 89 -21.16 5.52 4.21
N MET A 90 -21.25 4.61 5.18
CA MET A 90 -20.32 3.48 5.31
C MET A 90 -20.26 2.64 4.02
N GLY A 91 -21.42 2.36 3.40
CA GLY A 91 -21.49 1.65 2.13
C GLY A 91 -20.73 2.37 0.99
N LYS A 92 -20.89 3.69 0.88
CA LYS A 92 -20.14 4.51 -0.09
C LYS A 92 -18.64 4.51 0.18
N ILE A 93 -18.24 4.65 1.45
CA ILE A 93 -16.83 4.61 1.86
C ILE A 93 -16.22 3.25 1.49
N TYR A 94 -16.92 2.15 1.79
CA TYR A 94 -16.48 0.79 1.45
C TYR A 94 -16.29 0.61 -0.07
N ILE A 95 -17.23 1.08 -0.89
CA ILE A 95 -17.09 1.06 -2.36
C ILE A 95 -15.85 1.84 -2.79
N GLY A 96 -15.62 3.02 -2.20
CA GLY A 96 -14.40 3.80 -2.43
C GLY A 96 -13.12 3.02 -2.13
N MET A 97 -13.07 2.29 -1.01
CA MET A 97 -11.92 1.45 -0.65
C MET A 97 -11.68 0.35 -1.68
N GLN A 98 -12.74 -0.29 -2.19
CA GLN A 98 -12.63 -1.29 -3.24
C GLN A 98 -12.08 -0.69 -4.55
N ILE A 99 -12.50 0.52 -4.90
CA ILE A 99 -11.98 1.24 -6.08
C ILE A 99 -10.48 1.54 -5.90
N ALA A 100 -10.07 2.09 -4.76
CA ALA A 100 -8.66 2.36 -4.47
C ALA A 100 -7.81 1.08 -4.50
N ASN A 101 -8.32 -0.02 -3.94
CA ASN A 101 -7.67 -1.32 -4.00
C ASN A 101 -7.53 -1.85 -5.44
N LYS A 102 -8.54 -1.69 -6.30
CA LYS A 102 -8.45 -2.05 -7.72
C LYS A 102 -7.35 -1.26 -8.43
N LYS A 103 -7.22 0.03 -8.17
CA LYS A 103 -6.13 0.86 -8.72
C LYS A 103 -4.76 0.34 -8.27
N ARG A 104 -4.61 -0.03 -6.99
CA ARG A 104 -3.37 -0.60 -6.46
C ARG A 104 -3.01 -1.93 -7.09
N VAL A 105 -3.98 -2.84 -7.24
CA VAL A 105 -3.83 -4.11 -7.95
C VAL A 105 -3.43 -3.89 -9.40
N ALA A 106 -4.02 -2.91 -10.10
CA ALA A 106 -3.65 -2.59 -11.47
C ALA A 106 -2.18 -2.17 -11.61
N VAL A 107 -1.65 -1.37 -10.67
CA VAL A 107 -0.23 -1.03 -10.64
C VAL A 107 0.64 -2.25 -10.37
N LYS A 108 0.26 -3.11 -9.42
CA LYS A 108 1.00 -4.35 -9.14
C LYS A 108 1.05 -5.29 -10.35
N ASN A 109 -0.07 -5.48 -11.04
CA ASN A 109 -0.12 -6.24 -12.28
C ASN A 109 0.75 -5.61 -13.37
N GLN A 110 0.76 -4.28 -13.49
CA GLN A 110 1.64 -3.57 -14.42
C GLN A 110 3.12 -3.81 -14.10
N ILE A 111 3.51 -3.84 -12.82
CA ILE A 111 4.90 -4.15 -12.42
C ILE A 111 5.24 -5.58 -12.86
N THR A 112 4.39 -6.56 -12.51
CA THR A 112 4.58 -7.96 -12.92
C THR A 112 4.68 -8.11 -14.45
N ASP A 113 3.86 -7.37 -15.21
CA ASP A 113 3.93 -7.36 -16.67
C ASP A 113 5.26 -6.87 -17.23
N LEU A 114 5.86 -5.87 -16.57
CA LEU A 114 7.08 -5.24 -17.05
C LEU A 114 8.35 -5.95 -16.56
N THR A 115 8.29 -6.62 -15.40
CA THR A 115 9.47 -7.25 -14.78
C THR A 115 9.47 -8.76 -14.86
N GLY A 116 8.32 -9.39 -15.11
CA GLY A 116 8.14 -10.83 -14.96
C GLY A 116 8.11 -11.31 -13.49
N GLU A 117 8.22 -10.40 -12.52
CA GLU A 117 8.28 -10.75 -11.10
C GLU A 117 6.89 -10.76 -10.45
N GLY A 118 6.54 -11.91 -9.87
CA GLY A 118 5.30 -12.12 -9.12
C GLY A 118 4.16 -12.74 -9.93
N PHE A 119 2.94 -12.51 -9.48
CA PHE A 119 1.73 -13.11 -10.04
C PHE A 119 0.68 -12.04 -10.28
N LYS A 120 -0.07 -12.17 -11.38
CA LYS A 120 -1.19 -11.29 -11.66
C LYS A 120 -2.39 -11.68 -10.82
N ASP A 121 -3.02 -10.70 -10.20
CA ASP A 121 -4.35 -10.84 -9.65
C ASP A 121 -5.37 -10.47 -10.74
N VAL A 122 -6.00 -11.49 -11.32
CA VAL A 122 -7.08 -11.34 -12.29
C VAL A 122 -8.39 -11.58 -11.55
N LYS A 123 -9.05 -10.50 -11.14
CA LYS A 123 -10.43 -10.58 -10.65
C LYS A 123 -11.36 -10.78 -11.84
N VAL A 124 -11.87 -12.00 -11.99
CA VAL A 124 -13.03 -12.30 -12.83
C VAL A 124 -14.24 -11.67 -12.15
N ASN A 125 -14.84 -10.65 -12.78
CA ASN A 125 -16.11 -10.06 -12.31
C ASN A 125 -17.28 -10.96 -12.71
#